data_AF-A0A4Q8R1Y3-F1
#
_entry.id   AF-A0A4Q8R1Y3-F1
#
_cell.length_a   1.000
_cell.length_b   1.000
_cell.length_c   1.000
_cell.angle_alpha   90.00
_cell.angle_beta   90.00
_cell.angle_gamma   90.00
#
_symmetry.space_group_name_H-M   'P 1'
#
loop_
_entity.id
_entity.type
_entity.pdbx_description
1 polymer ?
#
loop_
_entity_poly.entity_id
_entity_poly.type
_entity_poly.pdbx_seq_one_letter_code
_entity_poly.pdbx_strand_id
1 'polypeptide(L)'
;MLATGAAHAGADNCRRSREYLLGSLGGDLKLPPQSYTDLFKICLAASSMTNVKDAYILKDGGIAVVPKQDTIPATASTLSQFCDAYPSATLRFLTSKEVLTIKSVVGIVQLSSTSATPCKKIKGLT
;
A
#
# COMPACT_ATOMS: atom_id res chain seq x y z
N MET A 1 -18.35 -20.85 12.55
CA MET A 1 -18.19 -19.43 12.17
C MET A 1 -16.74 -19.06 12.43
N LEU A 2 -15.87 -19.01 11.40
CA LEU A 2 -14.44 -18.71 11.57
C LEU A 2 -13.98 -17.79 10.42
N ALA A 3 -14.13 -16.49 10.58
CA ALA A 3 -13.63 -15.50 9.63
C ALA A 3 -13.41 -14.14 10.31
N THR A 4 -12.49 -14.06 11.28
CA THR A 4 -12.15 -12.77 11.92
C THR A 4 -10.64 -12.46 11.97
N GLY A 5 -9.78 -13.36 11.50
CA GLY A 5 -8.32 -13.16 11.51
C GLY A 5 -7.75 -12.39 10.32
N ALA A 6 -8.37 -12.48 9.14
CA ALA A 6 -7.78 -11.93 7.91
C ALA A 6 -7.91 -10.40 7.79
N ALA A 7 -9.03 -9.83 8.27
CA ALA A 7 -9.23 -8.37 8.26
C ALA A 7 -8.30 -7.65 9.27
N HIS A 8 -7.91 -8.33 10.36
CA HIS A 8 -6.99 -7.77 11.35
C HIS A 8 -5.55 -7.70 10.86
N ALA A 9 -5.07 -8.72 10.11
CA ALA A 9 -3.69 -8.75 9.63
C ALA A 9 -3.39 -7.66 8.60
N GLY A 10 -4.32 -7.40 7.66
CA GLY A 10 -4.16 -6.35 6.64
C GLY A 10 -4.12 -4.94 7.25
N ALA A 11 -4.97 -4.67 8.24
CA ALA A 11 -4.98 -3.40 8.97
C ALA A 11 -3.74 -3.23 9.88
N ASP A 12 -3.20 -4.32 10.42
CA ASP A 12 -2.03 -4.30 11.30
C ASP A 12 -0.77 -3.79 10.56
N ASN A 13 -0.58 -4.18 9.30
CA ASN A 13 0.55 -3.74 8.48
C ASN A 13 0.48 -2.24 8.10
N CYS A 14 -0.72 -1.72 7.83
CA CYS A 14 -0.95 -0.28 7.66
C CYS A 14 -0.62 0.51 8.93
N ARG A 15 -0.99 -0.03 10.10
CA ARG A 15 -0.70 0.60 11.39
C ARG A 15 0.81 0.59 11.68
N ARG A 16 1.46 -0.56 11.56
CA ARG A 16 2.92 -0.70 11.80
C ARG A 16 3.74 0.19 10.87
N SER A 17 3.37 0.27 9.59
CA SER A 17 4.07 1.15 8.63
C SER A 17 3.93 2.62 9.02
N ARG A 18 2.73 3.07 9.40
CA ARG A 18 2.51 4.44 9.91
C ARG A 18 3.32 4.72 11.18
N GLU A 19 3.26 3.83 12.17
CA GLU A 19 3.97 3.99 13.44
C GLU A 19 5.48 4.09 13.22
N TYR A 20 6.03 3.26 12.33
CA TYR A 20 7.45 3.34 11.96
C TYR A 20 7.80 4.66 11.26
N LEU A 21 6.96 5.14 10.34
CA LEU A 21 7.17 6.39 9.61
C LEU A 21 7.12 7.61 10.54
N LEU A 22 6.16 7.65 11.46
CA LEU A 22 5.95 8.80 12.35
C LEU A 22 6.79 8.74 13.63
N GLY A 23 7.21 7.55 14.06
CA GLY A 23 7.97 7.33 15.28
C GLY A 23 9.47 7.44 15.08
N SER A 24 9.99 8.57 14.60
CA SER A 24 11.42 8.95 14.47
C SER A 24 12.38 7.97 13.76
N LEU A 25 11.93 6.78 13.40
CA LEU A 25 12.71 5.67 12.84
C LEU A 25 12.62 5.62 11.30
N GLY A 26 11.65 6.32 10.71
CA GLY A 26 11.49 6.44 9.25
C GLY A 26 12.53 7.34 8.56
N GLY A 27 13.31 8.11 9.33
CA GLY A 27 14.22 9.15 8.81
C GLY A 27 13.47 10.29 8.13
N ASP A 28 14.11 10.99 7.19
CA ASP A 28 13.47 12.08 6.43
C ASP A 28 12.28 11.60 5.60
N LEU A 29 11.08 11.96 6.05
CA LEU A 29 9.83 11.70 5.34
C LEU A 29 9.73 12.63 4.13
N LYS A 30 9.31 12.08 2.97
CA LYS A 30 9.14 12.89 1.75
C LYS A 30 7.88 13.77 1.77
N LEU A 31 6.94 13.47 2.66
CA LEU A 31 5.67 14.17 2.81
C LEU A 31 5.53 14.74 4.22
N PRO A 32 4.69 15.77 4.42
CA PRO A 32 4.32 16.23 5.74
C PRO A 32 3.66 15.12 6.58
N PRO A 33 3.85 15.10 7.92
CA PRO A 33 3.22 14.11 8.81
C PRO A 33 1.70 13.96 8.62
N GLN A 34 1.00 15.06 8.33
CA GLN A 34 -0.45 15.06 8.08
C GLN A 34 -0.84 14.16 6.90
N SER A 35 -0.04 14.16 5.82
CA SER A 35 -0.29 13.35 4.63
C SER A 35 -0.29 11.85 4.95
N TYR A 36 0.51 11.40 5.93
CA TYR A 36 0.52 10.00 6.36
C TYR A 36 -0.74 9.59 7.09
N THR A 37 -1.50 10.53 7.66
CA THR A 37 -2.81 10.25 8.25
C THR A 37 -3.83 9.92 7.17
N ASP A 38 -3.80 10.63 6.04
CA ASP A 38 -4.69 10.33 4.91
C ASP A 38 -4.23 9.06 4.17
N LEU A 39 -2.92 8.85 4.01
CA LEU A 39 -2.38 7.60 3.48
C LEU A 39 -2.76 6.39 4.35
N PHE A 40 -2.89 6.56 5.66
CA PHE A 40 -3.36 5.49 6.53
C PHE A 40 -4.80 5.08 6.23
N LYS A 41 -5.71 6.04 6.00
CA LYS A 41 -7.09 5.74 5.59
C LYS A 41 -7.11 5.00 4.25
N ILE A 42 -6.31 5.46 3.28
CA ILE A 42 -6.18 4.84 1.96
C ILE A 42 -5.62 3.42 2.09
N CYS A 43 -4.61 3.21 2.93
CA CYS A 43 -4.02 1.90 3.19
C CYS A 43 -5.04 0.92 3.77
N LEU A 44 -5.82 1.35 4.77
CA LEU A 44 -6.88 0.52 5.35
C LEU A 44 -7.92 0.13 4.30
N ALA A 45 -8.35 1.07 3.46
CA ALA A 45 -9.26 0.77 2.37
C ALA A 45 -8.65 -0.20 1.35
N ALA A 46 -7.40 0.00 0.95
CA ALA A 46 -6.67 -0.92 0.06
C ALA A 46 -6.58 -2.33 0.65
N SER A 47 -6.31 -2.45 1.96
CA SER A 47 -6.25 -3.73 2.67
C SER A 47 -7.58 -4.50 2.66
N SER A 48 -8.69 -3.80 2.46
CA SER A 48 -10.03 -4.39 2.38
C SER A 48 -10.42 -4.86 0.97
N MET A 49 -9.61 -4.57 -0.05
CA MET A 49 -9.90 -4.96 -1.43
C MET A 49 -9.77 -6.48 -1.63
N THR A 50 -10.64 -7.04 -2.48
CA THR A 50 -10.78 -8.50 -2.64
C THR A 50 -9.46 -9.20 -2.98
N ASN A 51 -8.65 -8.64 -3.88
CA ASN A 51 -7.37 -9.22 -4.29
C ASN A 51 -6.18 -8.74 -3.44
N VAL A 52 -6.38 -8.05 -2.33
CA VAL A 52 -5.29 -7.58 -1.46
C VAL A 52 -5.17 -8.51 -0.26
N LYS A 53 -3.96 -9.03 -0.04
CA LYS A 53 -3.59 -9.84 1.13
C LYS A 53 -3.10 -8.96 2.27
N ASP A 54 -2.16 -8.07 1.96
CA ASP A 54 -1.56 -7.14 2.91
C ASP A 54 -1.34 -5.77 2.23
N ALA A 55 -1.35 -4.70 3.02
CA ALA A 55 -1.09 -3.34 2.54
C ALA A 55 -0.14 -2.60 3.48
N TYR A 56 0.65 -1.69 2.92
CA TYR A 56 1.71 -0.95 3.59
C TYR A 56 1.77 0.49 3.08
N ILE A 57 2.11 1.42 3.97
CA ILE A 57 2.41 2.80 3.60
C ILE A 57 3.91 2.90 3.31
N LEU A 58 4.27 3.45 2.15
CA LEU A 58 5.65 3.67 1.76
C LEU A 58 6.15 5.04 2.22
N LYS A 59 7.45 5.13 2.46
CA LYS A 59 8.14 6.36 2.89
C LYS A 59 8.03 7.51 1.89
N ASP A 60 7.82 7.21 0.62
CA ASP A 60 7.66 8.21 -0.43
C ASP A 60 6.21 8.62 -0.68
N GLY A 61 5.26 8.08 0.10
CA GLY A 61 3.85 8.42 0.02
C GLY A 61 3.01 7.53 -0.89
N GLY A 62 3.57 6.42 -1.39
CA GLY A 62 2.81 5.38 -2.07
C GLY A 62 2.15 4.38 -1.11
N ILE A 63 1.22 3.59 -1.65
CA ILE A 63 0.67 2.40 -0.98
C ILE A 63 1.23 1.16 -1.67
N ALA A 64 1.87 0.29 -0.92
CA ALA A 64 2.27 -1.03 -1.41
C ALA A 64 1.25 -2.09 -0.99
N VAL A 65 0.91 -2.99 -1.90
CA VAL A 65 0.00 -4.11 -1.62
C VAL A 65 0.62 -5.44 -2.04
N VAL A 66 0.39 -6.47 -1.23
CA VAL A 66 0.68 -7.86 -1.60
C VAL A 66 -0.62 -8.43 -2.18
N PRO A 67 -0.67 -8.79 -3.47
CA PRO A 67 -1.87 -9.36 -4.04
C PRO A 67 -2.10 -10.80 -3.54
N LYS A 68 -3.36 -11.23 -3.46
CA LYS A 68 -3.71 -12.65 -3.26
C LYS A 68 -3.45 -13.45 -4.53
N GLN A 69 -3.74 -12.85 -5.69
CA GLN A 69 -3.49 -13.40 -7.02
C GLN A 69 -2.69 -12.38 -7.84
N ASP A 70 -1.47 -12.77 -8.24
CA ASP A 70 -0.55 -11.93 -9.02
C ASP A 70 -0.72 -12.14 -10.53
N THR A 71 -1.97 -12.22 -10.99
CA THR A 71 -2.30 -12.29 -12.42
C THR A 71 -2.61 -10.90 -12.94
N ILE A 72 -2.26 -10.62 -14.21
CA ILE A 72 -2.57 -9.34 -14.87
C ILE A 72 -4.04 -8.91 -14.69
N PRO A 73 -5.06 -9.76 -14.96
CA PRO A 73 -6.45 -9.32 -14.82
C PRO A 73 -6.83 -9.00 -13.37
N ALA A 74 -6.31 -9.75 -12.39
CA ALA A 74 -6.63 -9.52 -10.98
C ALA A 74 -5.99 -8.23 -10.45
N THR A 75 -4.72 -7.98 -10.80
CA THR A 75 -4.02 -6.75 -10.39
C THR A 75 -4.55 -5.53 -11.14
N ALA A 76 -4.87 -5.63 -12.43
CA ALA A 76 -5.50 -4.55 -13.19
C ALA A 76 -6.89 -4.17 -12.64
N SER A 77 -7.74 -5.15 -12.32
CA SER A 77 -9.05 -4.88 -11.71
C SER A 77 -8.92 -4.18 -10.35
N THR A 78 -7.94 -4.60 -9.54
CA THR A 78 -7.67 -4.00 -8.22
C THR A 78 -7.13 -2.58 -8.36
N LEU A 79 -6.20 -2.38 -9.32
CA LEU A 79 -5.63 -1.07 -9.62
C LEU A 79 -6.71 -0.09 -10.11
N SER A 80 -7.61 -0.53 -10.99
CA SER A 80 -8.72 0.28 -11.47
C SER A 80 -9.61 0.73 -10.31
N GLN A 81 -10.09 -0.22 -9.49
CA GLN A 81 -10.93 0.07 -8.32
C GLN A 81 -10.24 1.03 -7.35
N PHE A 82 -8.95 0.82 -7.10
CA PHE A 82 -8.17 1.71 -6.24
C PHE A 82 -8.05 3.12 -6.82
N CYS A 83 -7.72 3.25 -8.10
CA CYS A 83 -7.56 4.56 -8.75
C CYS A 83 -8.89 5.30 -8.97
N ASP A 84 -10.01 4.58 -9.05
CA ASP A 84 -11.34 5.18 -9.07
C ASP A 84 -11.69 5.81 -7.71
N ALA A 85 -11.33 5.17 -6.61
CA ALA A 85 -11.56 5.69 -5.26
C ALA A 85 -10.52 6.75 -4.84
N TYR A 86 -9.27 6.61 -5.30
CA TYR A 86 -8.11 7.42 -4.84
C TYR A 86 -7.29 7.95 -6.03
N PRO A 87 -7.82 8.90 -6.82
CA PRO A 87 -7.19 9.34 -8.06
C PRO A 87 -5.83 10.02 -7.86
N SER A 88 -5.56 10.59 -6.68
CA SER A 88 -4.29 11.24 -6.34
C SER A 88 -3.22 10.31 -5.79
N ALA A 89 -3.55 9.06 -5.48
CA ALA A 89 -2.65 8.11 -4.83
C ALA A 89 -1.81 7.30 -5.84
N THR A 90 -0.82 6.59 -5.32
CA THR A 90 0.01 5.65 -6.08
C THR A 90 -0.10 4.27 -5.44
N LEU A 91 -0.46 3.26 -6.23
CA LEU A 91 -0.52 1.86 -5.79
C LEU A 91 0.62 1.06 -6.41
N ARG A 92 1.43 0.42 -5.58
CA ARG A 92 2.49 -0.51 -5.99
C ARG A 92 2.10 -1.93 -5.60
N PHE A 93 2.10 -2.85 -6.57
CA PHE A 93 2.01 -4.28 -6.28
C PHE A 93 3.40 -4.82 -5.92
N LEU A 94 3.48 -5.56 -4.82
CA LEU A 94 4.68 -6.29 -4.43
C LEU A 94 4.66 -7.68 -5.06
N THR A 95 5.73 -8.04 -5.74
CA THR A 95 5.91 -9.38 -6.29
C THR A 95 6.24 -10.39 -5.18
N SER A 96 5.99 -11.66 -5.46
CA SER A 96 6.35 -12.76 -4.54
C SER A 96 7.83 -12.74 -4.15
N LYS A 97 8.72 -12.39 -5.09
CA LYS A 97 10.16 -12.29 -4.84
C LYS A 97 10.49 -11.18 -3.84
N GLU A 98 9.85 -10.03 -3.94
CA GLU A 98 10.07 -8.91 -3.02
C GLU A 98 9.62 -9.23 -1.60
N VAL A 99 8.44 -9.84 -1.46
CA VAL A 99 7.91 -10.26 -0.16
C VAL A 99 8.85 -11.25 0.52
N LEU A 100 9.37 -12.23 -0.23
CA LEU A 100 10.31 -13.23 0.27
C LEU A 100 11.69 -12.65 0.62
N THR A 101 12.11 -11.58 -0.07
CA THR A 101 13.43 -10.97 0.14
C THR A 101 13.42 -10.00 1.32
N ILE A 102 12.38 -9.19 1.46
CA ILE A 102 12.37 -8.03 2.34
C ILE A 102 11.98 -8.39 3.78
N LYS A 103 11.22 -9.49 3.97
CA LYS A 103 10.88 -10.20 5.23
C LYS A 103 10.47 -9.35 6.45
N SER A 104 10.32 -8.04 6.31
CA SER A 104 10.10 -7.08 7.39
C SER A 104 9.29 -5.90 6.89
N VAL A 105 8.38 -5.40 7.74
CA VAL A 105 7.58 -4.20 7.45
C VAL A 105 8.49 -3.01 7.17
N VAL A 106 9.56 -2.85 7.95
CA VAL A 106 10.53 -1.76 7.80
C VAL A 106 11.15 -1.75 6.41
N GLY A 107 11.61 -2.91 5.92
CA GLY A 107 12.18 -3.01 4.59
C GLY A 107 11.15 -2.70 3.48
N ILE A 108 9.88 -3.07 3.69
CA ILE A 108 8.81 -2.77 2.73
C ILE A 108 8.53 -1.27 2.69
N VAL A 109 8.47 -0.61 3.85
CA VAL A 109 8.23 0.84 3.95
C VAL A 109 9.29 1.66 3.19
N GLN A 110 10.53 1.17 3.16
CA GLN A 110 11.64 1.84 2.46
C GLN A 110 11.63 1.62 0.93
N LEU A 111 10.71 0.81 0.40
CA LEU A 111 10.55 0.65 -1.04
C LEU A 111 10.08 1.94 -1.72
N SER A 112 10.58 2.20 -2.92
CA SER A 112 10.20 3.37 -3.71
C SER A 112 8.97 3.09 -4.57
N SER A 113 7.88 3.84 -4.42
CA SER A 113 6.73 3.77 -5.32
C SER A 113 7.02 4.27 -6.75
N THR A 114 8.23 4.78 -7.04
CA THR A 114 8.60 5.33 -8.37
C THR A 114 8.52 4.34 -9.53
N SER A 115 8.57 3.03 -9.27
CA SER A 115 8.35 2.01 -10.30
C SER A 115 6.86 1.77 -10.59
N ALA A 116 5.96 2.35 -9.81
CA ALA A 116 4.52 2.27 -10.01
C ALA A 116 3.98 3.51 -10.71
N THR A 117 2.99 3.29 -11.58
CA THR A 117 2.32 4.39 -12.29
C THR A 117 1.29 5.05 -11.36
N PRO A 118 1.37 6.37 -11.12
CA PRO A 118 0.40 7.07 -10.27
C PRO A 118 -1.00 7.05 -10.87
N CYS A 119 -2.04 6.98 -10.03
CA CYS A 119 -3.43 6.87 -10.47
C CYS A 119 -3.87 8.05 -11.35
N LYS A 120 -3.37 9.26 -11.11
CA LYS A 120 -3.62 10.43 -11.96
C LYS A 120 -3.29 10.15 -13.43
N LYS A 121 -2.13 9.52 -13.67
CA LYS A 121 -1.67 9.16 -15.02
C LYS A 121 -2.53 8.07 -15.65
N ILE A 122 -3.00 7.11 -14.86
CA ILE A 122 -3.91 6.03 -15.31
C ILE A 122 -5.30 6.60 -15.66
N LYS A 123 -5.80 7.56 -14.88
CA LYS A 123 -7.10 8.21 -15.09
C LYS A 123 -7.07 9.30 -16.16
N GLY A 124 -5.91 9.61 -16.75
CA GLY A 124 -5.76 10.69 -17.73
C GLY A 124 -5.91 12.10 -17.14
N LEU A 125 -5.77 12.23 -15.82
CA LEU A 125 -5.78 13.51 -15.11
C LEU A 125 -4.35 14.05 -15.15
N THR A 126 -4.10 15.01 -16.04
CA THR A 126 -2.80 15.66 -16.21
C THR A 126 -2.71 16.90 -15.35
#